data_AF-A0A497E3C4-F1
#
_entry.id   AF-A0A497E3C4-F1
#
_cell.length_a   1.000
_cell.length_b   1.000
_cell.length_c   1.000
_cell.angle_alpha   90.00
_cell.angle_beta   90.00
_cell.angle_gamma   90.00
#
_symmetry.space_group_name_H-M   'P 1'
#
loop_
_entity.id
_entity.type
_entity.pdbx_description
1 polymer ?
#
loop_
_entity_poly.entity_id
_entity_poly.type
_entity_poly.pdbx_seq_one_letter_code
_entity_poly.pdbx_strand_id
1 'polypeptide(L)' 'MPTSYSSGTFTSTRNRMTKRGQTSLTWVFYQIALTSLMCNPALREYYLKKLSQGKSKKVALVACARKLVRNVKEQSSLR' A
#
# COMPACT_ATOMS: atom_id res chain seq x y z
N MET A 1 -8.63 -17.55 5.70
CA MET A 1 -7.49 -18.16 4.97
C MET A 1 -7.89 -18.33 3.52
N PRO A 2 -7.22 -17.71 2.52
CA PRO A 2 -7.57 -17.96 1.12
C PRO A 2 -6.71 -19.13 0.60
N THR A 3 -7.31 -20.31 0.47
CA THR A 3 -6.71 -21.46 -0.22
C THR A 3 -6.75 -21.20 -1.73
N SER A 4 -5.59 -21.22 -2.38
CA SER A 4 -5.47 -21.11 -3.83
C SER A 4 -5.38 -22.52 -4.42
N TYR A 5 -6.37 -22.92 -5.22
CA TYR A 5 -6.32 -24.17 -5.97
C TYR A 5 -5.90 -23.86 -7.41
N SER A 6 -4.77 -24.41 -7.84
CA SER A 6 -4.20 -24.20 -9.18
C SER A 6 -4.17 -25.51 -9.95
N SER A 7 -5.32 -25.96 -10.45
CA SER A 7 -5.40 -27.11 -11.36
C SER A 7 -5.28 -26.63 -12.80
N GLY A 8 -4.07 -26.61 -13.35
CA GLY A 8 -3.85 -26.37 -14.78
C GLY A 8 -2.45 -25.87 -15.10
N THR A 9 -1.66 -26.70 -15.78
CA THR A 9 -0.38 -26.35 -16.39
C THR A 9 -0.61 -25.46 -17.61
N PHE A 10 -0.74 -24.14 -17.43
CA PHE A 10 -0.82 -23.19 -18.54
C PHE A 10 0.33 -22.17 -18.49
N THR A 11 1.38 -22.45 -19.24
CA THR A 11 2.47 -21.51 -19.55
C THR A 11 2.02 -20.59 -20.68
N SER A 12 1.72 -19.33 -20.38
CA SER A 12 1.38 -18.34 -21.41
C SER A 12 2.31 -17.13 -21.34
N THR A 13 3.00 -16.89 -22.45
CA THR A 13 4.04 -15.89 -22.74
C THR A 13 3.54 -14.44 -22.76
N ARG A 14 2.38 -14.15 -22.16
CA ARG A 14 1.90 -12.77 -21.91
C ARG A 14 1.54 -12.63 -20.44
N ASN A 15 2.41 -11.98 -19.68
CA ASN A 15 2.13 -11.51 -18.33
C ASN A 15 1.10 -10.36 -18.38
N ARG A 16 -0.15 -10.67 -18.72
CA ARG A 16 -1.26 -9.76 -18.43
C ARG A 16 -1.46 -9.86 -16.94
N MET A 17 -0.98 -8.86 -16.21
CA MET A 17 -1.24 -8.66 -14.78
C MET A 17 -2.73 -8.83 -14.54
N THR A 18 -3.16 -10.04 -14.18
CA THR A 18 -4.55 -10.26 -13.82
C THR A 18 -4.80 -9.43 -12.58
N LYS A 19 -5.96 -8.76 -12.55
CA LYS A 19 -6.43 -7.83 -11.52
C LYS A 19 -6.71 -8.57 -10.20
N ARG A 20 -5.78 -9.41 -9.73
CA ARG A 20 -5.81 -10.22 -8.50
C ARG A 20 -5.14 -9.46 -7.35
N GLY A 21 -5.40 -8.16 -7.25
CA GLY A 21 -5.15 -7.48 -5.99
C GLY A 21 -6.21 -7.94 -5.00
N GLN A 22 -5.81 -8.40 -3.82
CA GLN A 22 -6.75 -8.58 -2.72
C GLN A 22 -7.45 -7.23 -2.47
N THR A 23 -8.75 -7.14 -2.78
CA THR A 23 -9.58 -5.95 -2.53
C THR A 23 -9.51 -5.55 -1.05
N SER A 24 -9.47 -6.53 -0.16
CA SER A 24 -9.23 -6.37 1.28
C SER A 24 -7.94 -5.61 1.59
N LEU A 25 -6.84 -5.92 0.91
CA LEU A 25 -5.54 -5.27 1.12
C LEU A 25 -5.60 -3.78 0.75
N THR A 26 -6.33 -3.44 -0.31
CA THR A 26 -6.51 -2.03 -0.71
C THR A 26 -7.32 -1.26 0.33
N TRP A 27 -8.33 -1.90 0.93
CA TRP A 27 -9.14 -1.31 2.00
C TRP A 27 -8.32 -1.08 3.26
N VAL A 28 -7.51 -2.06 3.68
CA VAL A 28 -6.59 -1.93 4.82
C VAL A 28 -5.60 -0.79 4.60
N PHE A 29 -5.00 -0.68 3.41
CA PHE A 29 -4.10 0.44 3.09
C PHE A 29 -4.81 1.80 3.12
N TYR A 30 -6.10 1.85 2.75
CA TYR A 30 -6.89 3.06 2.83
C TYR A 30 -7.12 3.48 4.28
N GLN A 31 -7.48 2.53 5.15
CA GLN A 31 -7.67 2.75 6.58
C GLN A 31 -6.37 3.20 7.26
N ILE A 32 -5.24 2.53 6.99
CA ILE A 32 -3.92 2.90 7.50
C ILE A 32 -3.54 4.31 7.07
N ALA A 33 -3.81 4.69 5.82
CA ALA A 33 -3.45 6.01 5.32
C ALA A 33 -4.30 7.12 5.97
N LEU A 34 -5.59 6.88 6.23
CA LEU A 34 -6.46 7.82 6.93
C LEU A 34 -6.00 8.03 8.38
N THR A 35 -5.77 6.95 9.13
CA THR A 35 -5.27 7.04 10.51
C THR A 35 -3.89 7.69 10.58
N SER A 36 -3.02 7.37 9.61
CA SER A 36 -1.70 7.97 9.48
C SER A 36 -1.71 9.48 9.29
N LEU A 37 -2.68 10.02 8.55
CA LEU A 37 -2.80 11.46 8.32
C LEU A 37 -3.23 12.21 9.57
N MET A 38 -3.98 11.55 10.46
CA MET A 38 -4.44 12.13 11.72
C MET A 38 -3.39 12.05 12.82
N CYS A 39 -2.68 10.93 12.94
CA CYS A 39 -1.74 10.71 14.04
C CYS A 39 -0.40 11.44 13.87
N ASN A 40 0.00 11.80 12.64
CA ASN A 40 1.35 12.29 12.36
C ASN A 40 1.37 13.50 11.41
N PRO A 41 1.67 14.72 11.90
CA PRO A 41 1.70 15.91 11.06
C PRO A 41 2.78 15.85 9.96
N ALA A 42 3.93 15.23 10.22
CA ALA A 42 5.00 15.04 9.23
C ALA A 42 4.57 14.18 8.03
N LEU A 43 3.67 13.21 8.24
CA LEU A 43 3.12 12.39 7.15
C LEU A 43 2.06 13.14 6.36
N ARG A 44 1.35 14.09 6.99
CA ARG A 44 0.43 15.00 6.31
C ARG A 44 1.17 15.92 5.34
N GLU A 45 2.30 16.49 5.76
CA GLU A 45 3.15 17.29 4.87
C GLU A 45 3.69 16.46 3.70
N TYR A 46 4.13 15.23 3.96
CA TYR A 46 4.55 14.32 2.91
C TYR A 46 3.43 14.01 1.91
N TYR A 47 2.20 13.80 2.40
CA TYR A 47 1.02 13.59 1.57
C TYR A 47 0.72 14.81 0.69
N LEU A 48 0.74 16.02 1.26
CA LEU A 48 0.52 17.28 0.53
C LEU A 48 1.61 17.50 -0.53
N LYS A 49 2.87 17.21 -0.21
CA LYS A 49 3.98 17.25 -1.17
C LYS A 49 3.80 16.24 -2.32
N LYS A 50 3.16 15.09 -2.08
CA LYS A 50 2.84 14.12 -3.13
C LYS A 50 1.66 14.56 -3.99
N LEU A 51 0.69 15.26 -3.42
CA LEU A 51 -0.41 15.89 -4.13
C LEU A 51 0.08 17.03 -5.04
N SER A 52 0.96 17.89 -4.56
CA SER A 52 1.54 18.98 -5.38
C SER A 52 2.38 18.46 -6.55
N GLN A 53 2.93 17.24 -6.45
CA GLN A 53 3.58 16.53 -7.54
C GLN A 53 2.60 15.98 -8.61
N GLY A 54 1.29 16.29 -8.51
CA GLY A 54 0.27 15.84 -9.45
C GLY A 54 -0.15 14.38 -9.29
N LYS A 55 0.23 13.71 -8.20
CA LYS A 55 -0.15 12.30 -7.98
C LYS A 55 -1.61 12.20 -7.54
N SER A 56 -2.29 11.17 -8.04
CA SER A 56 -3.64 10.86 -7.59
C SER A 56 -3.66 10.56 -6.09
N LYS A 57 -4.73 10.99 -5.41
CA LYS A 57 -4.91 10.85 -3.95
C LYS A 57 -4.63 9.42 -3.47
N LYS A 58 -5.11 8.42 -4.22
CA LYS A 58 -4.91 7.00 -3.90
C LYS A 58 -3.44 6.58 -3.92
N VAL A 59 -2.65 7.07 -4.87
CA VAL A 59 -1.22 6.77 -4.97
C VAL A 59 -0.44 7.45 -3.83
N ALA A 60 -0.82 8.68 -3.48
CA ALA A 60 -0.23 9.40 -2.35
C ALA A 60 -0.51 8.68 -1.01
N LEU A 61 -1.73 8.20 -0.78
CA LEU A 61 -2.09 7.42 0.42
C LEU A 61 -1.28 6.12 0.55
N VAL A 62 -1.12 5.36 -0.54
CA VAL A 62 -0.31 4.13 -0.55
C VAL A 62 1.16 4.42 -0.28
N ALA A 63 1.69 5.54 -0.80
CA ALA A 63 3.07 5.96 -0.52
C ALA A 63 3.28 6.30 0.97
N CYS A 64 2.32 6.98 1.61
CA CYS A 64 2.36 7.26 3.06
C CYS A 64 2.34 5.96 3.87
N ALA A 65 1.43 5.03 3.56
CA ALA A 65 1.35 3.75 4.26
C ALA A 65 2.65 2.92 4.15
N ARG A 66 3.28 2.91 2.98
CA ARG A 66 4.59 2.26 2.77
C ARG A 66 5.71 2.89 3.59
N LYS A 67 5.73 4.23 3.67
CA LYS A 67 6.72 4.98 4.48
C LYS A 67 6.55 4.66 5.97
N LEU A 68 5.30 4.56 6.44
CA LEU A 68 4.99 4.17 7.82
C LEU A 68 5.51 2.78 8.18
N VAL A 69 5.19 1.76 7.36
CA VAL A 69 5.64 0.39 7.63
C VAL A 69 7.16 0.31 7.71
N ARG A 70 7.86 1.09 6.88
CA ARG A 70 9.33 1.18 6.97
C ARG A 70 9.79 1.81 8.28
N ASN A 71 9.21 2.92 8.71
CA ASN A 71 9.56 3.53 10.00
C ASN A 71 9.28 2.59 11.19
N VAL A 72 8.17 1.84 11.17
CA VAL A 72 7.85 0.87 12.22
C VAL A 72 8.85 -0.29 12.26
N LYS A 73 9.30 -0.77 11.09
CA LYS A 73 10.35 -1.80 11.00
C LYS A 73 11.68 -1.33 11.59
N GLU A 74 12.05 -0.07 11.38
CA GLU A 74 13.29 0.47 11.96
C GLU A 74 13.20 0.64 13.48
N GLN A 75 12.02 1.00 14.00
CA GLN A 75 11.79 1.08 15.44
C GLN A 75 11.78 -0.30 16.14
N SER A 76 11.43 -1.37 15.42
CA SER A 76 11.38 -2.73 15.98
C SER A 76 12.73 -3.45 15.96
N SER A 77 13.72 -2.96 15.19
CA SER A 77 15.09 -3.49 15.21
C SER A 77 15.91 -2.95 16.39
N LEU A 78 15.41 -1.96 17.12
CA LEU A 78 16.04 -1.35 18.29
C LEU A 78 15.44 -1.85 19.61
N ARG A 79 14.65 -2.93 19.56
CA ARG A 79 13.94 -3.49 20.71
C ARG A 79 14.27 -4.96 20.89
#